data_AF-A0A9D1VPK2-F1
#
_entry.id   AF-A0A9D1VPK2-F1
#
_cell.length_a   1.000
_cell.length_b   1.000
_cell.length_c   1.000
_cell.angle_alpha   90.00
_cell.angle_beta   90.00
_cell.angle_gamma   90.00
#
_symmetry.space_group_name_H-M   'P 1'
#
loop_
_entity.id
_entity.type
_entity.pdbx_description
1 polymer ?
#
loop_
_entity_poly.entity_id
_entity_poly.type
_entity_poly.pdbx_seq_one_letter_code
_entity_poly.pdbx_strand_id
1 'polypeptide(L)'
;AGALDGLEVKAEELSHQGTFGVGYGVCTFEVKGIAPQREFLRKFEKKIKKQAKEKRNKEDAYVRLARKTIETYVRTGERISLPPDLPEEMYDRKAGVFVSLKEEGKLRGCIGTISPVQECIGEEILENAVSAATRDPRFLPVQPEELERLVYSVDVLSEAEEISSEKELDVERYGVIVSRGYKRGLLLPNLEGVDTVRQQIDIAKRKAGIPEEAEDIRLERFEVVRHF
;
A
#
# COMPACT_ATOMS: atom_id res chain seq x y z
N ALA A 1 13.57 9.89 -16.83
CA ALA A 1 13.83 11.22 -17.40
C ALA A 1 14.97 11.86 -16.62
N GLY A 2 15.82 12.64 -17.28
CA GLY A 2 16.99 13.26 -16.64
C GLY A 2 17.24 14.64 -17.23
N ALA A 3 18.47 15.15 -17.10
CA ALA A 3 18.83 16.51 -17.54
C ALA A 3 18.59 16.78 -19.04
N LEU A 4 18.47 15.74 -19.87
CA LEU A 4 18.26 15.83 -21.32
C LEU A 4 16.83 15.44 -21.76
N ASP A 5 15.87 15.40 -20.85
CA ASP A 5 14.46 15.14 -21.19
C ASP A 5 13.91 16.23 -22.11
N GLY A 6 13.15 15.85 -23.12
CA GLY A 6 12.61 16.80 -24.11
C GLY A 6 13.66 17.37 -25.08
N LEU A 7 14.92 16.92 -25.04
CA LEU A 7 15.99 17.36 -25.95
C LEU A 7 16.38 16.26 -26.94
N GLU A 8 16.73 16.68 -28.15
CA GLU A 8 17.39 15.81 -29.13
C GLU A 8 18.86 15.67 -28.74
N VAL A 9 19.32 14.43 -28.58
CA VAL A 9 20.66 14.12 -28.09
C VAL A 9 21.33 13.17 -29.05
N LYS A 10 22.51 13.56 -29.53
CA LYS A 10 23.45 12.64 -30.17
C LYS A 10 24.38 12.11 -29.07
N ALA A 11 24.30 10.81 -28.80
CA ALA A 11 25.20 10.14 -27.86
C ALA A 11 26.33 9.46 -28.65
N GLU A 12 27.57 9.67 -28.25
CA GLU A 12 28.72 8.96 -28.81
C GLU A 12 29.47 8.25 -27.68
N GLU A 13 29.72 6.96 -27.86
CA GLU A 13 30.56 6.17 -26.97
C GLU A 13 32.01 6.23 -27.45
N LEU A 14 32.87 6.70 -26.57
CA LEU A 14 34.32 6.78 -26.74
C LEU A 14 34.95 5.85 -25.70
N SER A 15 34.99 4.56 -26.00
CA SER A 15 35.62 3.56 -25.14
C SER A 15 37.12 3.47 -25.42
N HIS A 16 37.95 3.47 -24.38
CA HIS A 16 39.38 3.13 -24.50
C HIS A 16 39.74 2.02 -23.51
N GLN A 17 40.30 0.93 -24.02
CA GLN A 17 40.80 -0.18 -23.22
C GLN A 17 42.33 -0.17 -23.23
N GLY A 18 42.94 -0.02 -22.05
CA GLY A 18 44.39 -0.10 -21.88
C GLY A 18 44.89 -1.56 -21.92
N THR A 19 46.18 -1.73 -22.19
CA THR A 19 46.85 -3.04 -22.35
C THR A 19 46.86 -3.92 -21.08
N PHE A 20 46.53 -3.39 -19.90
CA PHE A 20 46.55 -4.10 -18.61
C PHE A 20 45.15 -4.48 -18.07
N GLY A 21 44.12 -4.48 -18.92
CA GLY A 21 42.77 -4.95 -18.54
C GLY A 21 41.92 -3.93 -17.76
N VAL A 22 42.39 -2.69 -17.59
CA VAL A 22 41.58 -1.56 -17.10
C VAL A 22 41.18 -0.69 -18.29
N GLY A 23 39.89 -0.38 -18.41
CA GLY A 23 39.34 0.48 -19.46
C GLY A 23 38.50 1.62 -18.90
N TYR A 24 38.39 2.69 -19.67
CA TYR A 24 37.52 3.83 -19.37
C TYR A 24 36.42 3.91 -20.44
N GLY A 25 35.17 3.93 -19.99
CA GLY A 25 34.02 4.27 -20.83
C GLY A 25 33.75 5.76 -20.74
N VAL A 26 34.01 6.50 -21.82
CA VAL A 26 33.63 7.91 -21.94
C VAL A 26 32.45 7.99 -22.88
N CYS A 27 31.36 8.65 -22.49
CA CYS A 27 30.25 8.94 -23.39
C CYS A 27 30.07 10.45 -23.49
N THR A 28 29.92 10.96 -24.71
CA THR A 28 29.54 12.36 -24.95
C THR A 28 28.07 12.44 -25.34
N PHE A 29 27.42 13.52 -24.91
CA PHE A 29 26.02 13.78 -25.20
C PHE A 29 25.90 15.19 -25.76
N GLU A 30 25.69 15.31 -27.06
CA GLU A 30 25.56 16.59 -27.74
C GLU A 30 24.07 16.92 -27.95
N VAL A 31 23.62 18.06 -27.42
CA VAL A 31 22.25 18.55 -27.61
C VAL A 31 22.13 19.18 -29.00
N LYS A 32 21.25 18.63 -29.83
CA LYS A 32 21.02 19.09 -31.21
C LYS A 32 19.79 19.99 -31.36
N GLY A 33 18.90 20.00 -30.37
CA GLY A 33 17.70 20.80 -30.37
C GLY A 33 16.65 20.30 -29.39
N ILE A 34 15.42 20.80 -29.55
CA ILE A 34 14.26 20.40 -28.75
C ILE A 34 13.57 19.22 -29.44
N ALA A 35 13.25 18.19 -28.66
CA ALA A 35 12.53 16.99 -29.11
C ALA A 35 11.35 16.71 -28.17
N PRO A 36 10.15 17.30 -28.40
CA PRO A 36 8.98 17.11 -27.54
C PRO A 36 8.56 15.65 -27.41
N GLN A 37 8.87 14.81 -28.40
CA GLN A 37 8.64 13.37 -28.36
C GLN A 37 9.48 12.66 -27.27
N ARG A 38 10.55 13.29 -26.78
CA ARG A 38 11.42 12.80 -25.70
C ARG A 38 11.08 13.41 -24.33
N GLU A 39 9.93 14.08 -24.17
CA GLU A 39 9.39 14.46 -22.85
C GLU A 39 8.94 13.19 -22.09
N PHE A 40 9.89 12.34 -21.70
CA PHE A 40 9.60 11.04 -21.09
C PHE A 40 8.95 11.21 -19.72
N LEU A 41 9.39 12.21 -18.93
CA LEU A 41 8.82 12.46 -17.60
C LEU A 41 7.33 12.78 -17.72
N ARG A 42 7.00 13.77 -18.53
CA ARG A 42 5.63 14.24 -18.70
C ARG A 42 4.71 13.16 -19.26
N LYS A 43 5.20 12.37 -20.22
CA LYS A 43 4.45 11.23 -20.77
C LYS A 43 4.20 10.16 -19.71
N PHE A 44 5.21 9.87 -18.88
CA PHE A 44 5.12 8.92 -17.78
C PHE A 44 4.13 9.38 -16.71
N GLU A 45 4.23 10.63 -16.24
CA GLU A 45 3.31 11.20 -15.26
C GLU A 45 1.86 11.21 -15.78
N LYS A 46 1.64 11.59 -17.04
CA LYS A 46 0.31 11.53 -17.67
C LYS A 46 -0.24 10.11 -17.69
N LYS A 47 0.60 9.11 -17.96
CA LYS A 47 0.21 7.70 -17.95
C LYS A 47 -0.21 7.27 -16.54
N ILE A 48 0.56 7.60 -15.52
CA ILE A 48 0.24 7.27 -14.12
C ILE A 48 -1.07 7.93 -13.70
N LYS A 49 -1.21 9.24 -13.92
CA LYS A 49 -2.44 9.98 -13.59
C LYS A 49 -3.65 9.40 -14.31
N LYS A 50 -3.49 8.98 -15.57
CA LYS A 50 -4.56 8.32 -16.33
C LYS A 50 -4.95 6.98 -15.69
N GLN A 51 -3.99 6.13 -15.33
CA GLN A 51 -4.26 4.84 -14.68
C GLN A 51 -4.91 5.02 -13.30
N ALA A 52 -4.43 5.97 -12.50
CA ALA A 52 -5.04 6.31 -11.20
C ALA A 52 -6.49 6.79 -11.38
N LYS A 53 -6.75 7.65 -12.37
CA LYS A 53 -8.10 8.13 -12.70
C LYS A 53 -9.04 7.02 -13.16
N GLU A 54 -8.55 6.07 -13.97
CA GLU A 54 -9.34 4.92 -14.41
C GLU A 54 -9.77 4.02 -13.23
N LYS A 55 -8.87 3.81 -12.26
CA LYS A 55 -9.21 3.10 -11.02
C LYS A 55 -10.19 3.90 -10.16
N ARG A 56 -9.95 5.21 -10.00
CA ARG A 56 -10.82 6.12 -9.26
C ARG A 56 -12.28 6.08 -9.73
N ASN A 57 -12.49 5.95 -11.03
CA ASN A 57 -13.84 5.89 -11.60
C ASN A 57 -14.59 4.59 -11.28
N LYS A 58 -13.88 3.55 -10.80
CA LYS A 58 -14.45 2.24 -10.46
C LYS A 58 -14.52 2.02 -8.94
N GLU A 59 -14.15 3.02 -8.14
CA GLU A 59 -14.16 2.95 -6.68
C GLU A 59 -15.57 2.68 -6.14
N ASP A 60 -15.66 1.69 -5.27
CA ASP A 60 -16.84 1.51 -4.42
C ASP A 60 -16.96 2.60 -3.32
N ALA A 61 -17.96 2.46 -2.45
CA ALA A 61 -18.22 3.43 -1.39
C ALA A 61 -17.08 3.51 -0.35
N TYR A 62 -16.42 2.39 -0.06
CA TYR A 62 -15.37 2.28 0.96
C TYR A 62 -14.13 3.04 0.52
N VAL A 63 -13.67 2.76 -0.70
CA VAL A 63 -12.47 3.39 -1.26
C VAL A 63 -12.73 4.87 -1.52
N ARG A 64 -13.92 5.23 -1.99
CA ARG A 64 -14.31 6.63 -2.19
C ARG A 64 -14.34 7.42 -0.89
N LEU A 65 -14.80 6.83 0.21
CA LEU A 65 -14.74 7.43 1.53
C LEU A 65 -13.28 7.68 1.93
N ALA A 66 -12.44 6.63 1.90
CA ALA A 66 -11.02 6.74 2.25
C ALA A 66 -10.29 7.81 1.41
N ARG A 67 -10.49 7.82 0.10
CA ARG A 67 -9.90 8.81 -0.81
C ARG A 67 -10.36 10.22 -0.48
N LYS A 68 -11.66 10.44 -0.29
CA LYS A 68 -12.20 11.78 0.05
C LYS A 68 -11.59 12.28 1.36
N THR A 69 -11.51 11.43 2.38
CA THR A 69 -10.89 11.75 3.66
C THR A 69 -9.44 12.17 3.50
N ILE A 70 -8.65 11.38 2.77
CA ILE A 70 -7.22 11.66 2.56
C ILE A 70 -7.03 12.94 1.74
N GLU A 71 -7.72 13.07 0.60
CA GLU A 71 -7.58 14.24 -0.26
C GLU A 71 -7.98 15.53 0.48
N THR A 72 -9.05 15.49 1.28
CA THR A 72 -9.45 16.65 2.10
C THR A 72 -8.39 16.95 3.15
N TYR A 73 -8.00 15.96 3.97
CA TYR A 73 -7.05 16.18 5.04
C TYR A 73 -5.68 16.66 4.54
N VAL A 74 -5.16 16.08 3.46
CA VAL A 74 -3.87 16.49 2.87
C VAL A 74 -3.93 17.91 2.30
N ARG A 75 -5.08 18.34 1.76
CA ARG A 75 -5.22 19.68 1.17
C ARG A 75 -5.54 20.78 2.18
N THR A 76 -6.33 20.48 3.21
CA THR A 76 -6.86 21.50 4.13
C THR A 76 -6.43 21.31 5.58
N GLY A 77 -5.94 20.13 5.95
CA GLY A 77 -5.70 19.74 7.34
C GLY A 77 -6.97 19.41 8.13
N GLU A 78 -8.14 19.46 7.50
CA GLU A 78 -9.43 19.23 8.16
C GLU A 78 -9.87 17.78 8.04
N ARG A 79 -10.51 17.29 9.10
CA ARG A 79 -11.15 15.96 9.11
C ARG A 79 -12.58 16.09 8.62
N ILE A 80 -13.00 15.17 7.75
CA ILE A 80 -14.39 15.11 7.32
C ILE A 80 -15.23 14.31 8.33
N SER A 81 -16.49 14.69 8.47
CA SER A 81 -17.47 13.87 9.16
C SER A 81 -17.94 12.71 8.28
N LEU A 82 -18.50 11.68 8.90
CA LEU A 82 -19.08 10.56 8.20
C LEU A 82 -20.24 11.03 7.30
N PRO A 83 -20.15 10.87 5.96
CA PRO A 83 -21.24 11.24 5.05
C PRO A 83 -22.51 10.42 5.35
N PRO A 84 -23.72 10.91 5.01
CA PRO A 84 -24.98 10.19 5.21
C PRO A 84 -25.35 9.21 4.06
N ASP A 85 -24.62 9.24 2.94
CA ASP A 85 -24.91 8.45 1.73
C ASP A 85 -23.87 7.34 1.55
N LEU A 86 -23.83 6.41 2.53
CA LEU A 86 -22.99 5.22 2.50
C LEU A 86 -23.85 3.96 2.69
N PRO A 87 -23.34 2.77 2.33
CA PRO A 87 -23.98 1.51 2.69
C PRO A 87 -24.29 1.41 4.18
N GLU A 88 -25.47 0.87 4.53
CA GLU A 88 -25.97 0.74 5.91
C GLU A 88 -24.97 0.01 6.83
N GLU A 89 -24.31 -1.02 6.29
CA GLU A 89 -23.29 -1.77 7.03
C GLU A 89 -22.08 -0.93 7.48
N MET A 90 -21.81 0.21 6.83
CA MET A 90 -20.74 1.12 7.25
C MET A 90 -21.10 1.92 8.50
N TYR A 91 -22.37 1.96 8.91
CA TYR A 91 -22.85 2.60 10.14
C TYR A 91 -23.11 1.59 11.26
N ASP A 92 -23.64 0.42 10.92
CA ASP A 92 -24.16 -0.51 11.94
C ASP A 92 -23.17 -1.58 12.35
N ARG A 93 -22.14 -1.84 11.54
CA ARG A 93 -21.15 -2.87 11.82
C ARG A 93 -19.83 -2.26 12.29
N LYS A 94 -19.19 -2.99 13.20
CA LYS A 94 -17.85 -2.73 13.70
C LYS A 94 -16.91 -3.79 13.12
N ALA A 95 -15.81 -3.35 12.52
CA ALA A 95 -14.75 -4.24 12.04
C ALA A 95 -13.40 -3.52 12.11
N GLY A 96 -12.32 -4.30 12.16
CA GLY A 96 -10.99 -3.77 11.88
C GLY A 96 -10.87 -3.40 10.41
N VAL A 97 -10.20 -2.29 10.10
CA VAL A 97 -10.06 -1.81 8.72
C VAL A 97 -8.64 -1.38 8.45
N PHE A 98 -8.10 -1.75 7.29
CA PHE A 98 -6.83 -1.25 6.78
C PHE A 98 -7.03 -0.40 5.54
N VAL A 99 -6.47 0.80 5.55
CA VAL A 99 -6.44 1.68 4.38
C VAL A 99 -5.03 1.65 3.82
N SER A 100 -4.92 1.30 2.54
CA SER A 100 -3.64 1.22 1.83
C SER A 100 -3.60 2.20 0.67
N LEU A 101 -2.44 2.85 0.53
CA LEU A 101 -2.10 3.78 -0.54
C LEU A 101 -1.02 3.16 -1.39
N LYS A 102 -1.20 3.19 -2.70
CA LYS A 102 -0.20 2.74 -3.66
C LYS A 102 0.08 3.82 -4.69
N GLU A 103 1.35 4.01 -5.01
CA GLU A 103 1.81 4.84 -6.12
C GLU A 103 2.59 3.94 -7.08
N GLU A 104 2.25 3.96 -8.38
CA GLU A 104 2.91 3.12 -9.38
C GLU A 104 2.91 1.60 -9.04
N GLY A 105 1.89 1.16 -8.31
CA GLY A 105 1.76 -0.23 -7.83
C GLY A 105 2.57 -0.54 -6.56
N LYS A 106 3.41 0.38 -6.08
CA LYS A 106 4.20 0.23 -4.86
C LYS A 106 3.47 0.82 -3.65
N LEU A 107 3.70 0.26 -2.48
CA LEU A 107 3.11 0.75 -1.23
C LEU A 107 3.66 2.15 -0.88
N ARG A 108 2.75 3.10 -0.62
CA ARG A 108 3.06 4.50 -0.24
C ARG A 108 2.60 4.85 1.18
N GLY A 109 1.73 4.03 1.76
CA GLY A 109 1.26 4.11 3.14
C GLY A 109 0.24 3.01 3.40
N CYS A 110 0.23 2.43 4.59
CA CYS A 110 -0.80 1.47 5.02
C CYS A 110 -0.89 1.46 6.54
N ILE A 111 -2.06 1.83 7.03
CA ILE A 111 -2.42 1.79 8.46
C ILE A 111 -3.81 1.21 8.59
N GLY A 112 -4.01 0.47 9.66
CA GLY A 112 -5.30 -0.09 10.01
C GLY A 112 -5.31 -0.63 11.42
N THR A 113 -6.51 -1.02 11.83
CA THR A 113 -6.77 -1.69 13.10
C THR A 113 -7.19 -3.14 12.84
N ILE A 114 -6.71 -4.02 13.71
CA ILE A 114 -6.97 -5.47 13.63
C ILE A 114 -8.29 -5.88 14.29
N SER A 115 -8.81 -5.02 15.15
CA SER A 115 -10.11 -5.13 15.79
C SER A 115 -10.76 -3.75 15.76
N PRO A 116 -12.10 -3.64 15.73
CA PRO A 116 -12.76 -2.34 15.73
C PRO A 116 -12.36 -1.50 16.94
N VAL A 117 -11.98 -0.25 16.69
CA VAL A 117 -11.67 0.75 17.72
C VAL A 117 -12.69 1.89 17.67
N GLN A 118 -13.31 2.12 16.52
CA GLN A 118 -14.37 3.10 16.32
C GLN A 118 -15.77 2.48 16.44
N GLU A 119 -16.80 3.34 16.45
CA GLU A 119 -18.19 2.93 16.60
C GLU A 119 -18.77 2.26 15.35
N CYS A 120 -18.16 2.47 14.18
CA CYS A 120 -18.55 1.82 12.94
C CYS A 120 -17.40 1.74 11.93
N ILE A 121 -17.57 0.91 10.91
CA ILE A 121 -16.61 0.77 9.80
C ILE A 121 -16.32 2.11 9.12
N GLY A 122 -17.34 2.95 8.94
CA GLY A 122 -17.19 4.27 8.33
C GLY A 122 -16.19 5.15 9.08
N GLU A 123 -16.34 5.27 10.40
CA GLU A 123 -15.42 6.02 11.25
C GLU A 123 -14.03 5.39 11.31
N GLU A 124 -13.96 4.06 11.34
CA GLU A 124 -12.70 3.32 11.30
C GLU A 124 -11.92 3.63 10.01
N ILE A 125 -12.60 3.73 8.86
CA ILE A 125 -12.00 4.16 7.59
C ILE A 125 -11.51 5.60 7.68
N LEU A 126 -12.30 6.52 8.24
CA LEU A 126 -11.91 7.93 8.36
C LEU A 126 -10.57 8.06 9.11
N GLU A 127 -10.44 7.42 10.27
CA GLU A 127 -9.24 7.55 11.10
C GLU A 127 -8.03 6.82 10.52
N ASN A 128 -8.23 5.60 10.00
CA ASN A 128 -7.15 4.84 9.40
C ASN A 128 -6.69 5.46 8.07
N ALA A 129 -7.57 6.11 7.31
CA ALA A 129 -7.21 6.79 6.08
C ALA A 129 -6.28 7.99 6.35
N VAL A 130 -6.62 8.85 7.33
CA VAL A 130 -5.75 9.96 7.74
C VAL A 130 -4.40 9.43 8.23
N SER A 131 -4.42 8.37 9.04
CA SER A 131 -3.20 7.78 9.59
C SER A 131 -2.33 7.14 8.51
N ALA A 132 -2.92 6.44 7.53
CA ALA A 132 -2.19 5.85 6.40
C ALA A 132 -1.49 6.91 5.54
N ALA A 133 -2.09 8.10 5.41
CA ALA A 133 -1.50 9.20 4.64
C ALA A 133 -0.44 10.00 5.41
N THR A 134 -0.51 10.06 6.74
CA THR A 134 0.27 11.04 7.53
C THR A 134 1.08 10.48 8.68
N ARG A 135 0.81 9.25 9.13
CA ARG A 135 1.38 8.66 10.35
C ARG A 135 2.01 7.29 10.13
N ASP A 136 2.12 6.81 8.89
CA ASP A 136 2.87 5.58 8.61
C ASP A 136 4.38 5.86 8.80
N PRO A 137 5.04 5.26 9.81
CA PRO A 137 6.43 5.58 10.15
C PRO A 137 7.45 5.17 9.08
N ARG A 138 7.04 4.35 8.11
CA ARG A 138 7.90 3.88 7.01
C ARG A 138 8.01 4.91 5.89
N PHE A 139 7.11 5.89 5.84
CA PHE A 139 7.00 6.85 4.74
C PHE A 139 6.87 8.29 5.27
N LEU A 140 7.27 9.26 4.45
CA LEU A 140 6.96 10.66 4.73
C LEU A 140 5.46 10.94 4.51
N PRO A 141 4.87 11.92 5.22
CA PRO A 141 3.48 12.31 4.98
C PRO A 141 3.21 12.63 3.51
N VAL A 142 2.07 12.16 3.00
CA VAL A 142 1.63 12.37 1.62
C VAL A 142 1.44 13.86 1.34
N GLN A 143 1.97 14.32 0.21
CA GLN A 143 1.86 15.70 -0.25
C GLN A 143 0.71 15.88 -1.27
N PRO A 144 0.15 17.10 -1.40
CA PRO A 144 -0.96 17.38 -2.31
C PRO A 144 -0.69 17.00 -3.78
N GLU A 145 0.56 17.09 -4.24
CA GLU A 145 0.95 16.80 -5.63
C GLU A 145 0.93 15.29 -5.94
N GLU A 146 1.04 14.45 -4.91
CA GLU A 146 1.01 12.99 -5.04
C GLU A 146 -0.41 12.47 -5.26
N LEU A 147 -1.43 13.18 -4.76
CA LEU A 147 -2.83 12.71 -4.69
C LEU A 147 -3.38 12.24 -6.04
N GLU A 148 -3.02 12.90 -7.15
CA GLU A 148 -3.51 12.53 -8.49
C GLU A 148 -2.91 11.23 -9.04
N ARG A 149 -1.87 10.70 -8.40
CA ARG A 149 -1.15 9.48 -8.79
C ARG A 149 -1.47 8.29 -7.88
N LEU A 150 -2.09 8.54 -6.73
CA LEU A 150 -2.39 7.51 -5.74
C LEU A 150 -3.56 6.62 -6.16
N VAL A 151 -3.44 5.35 -5.78
CA VAL A 151 -4.48 4.35 -5.84
C VAL A 151 -4.75 3.89 -4.41
N TYR A 152 -6.02 3.86 -4.06
CA TYR A 152 -6.49 3.56 -2.71
C TYR A 152 -7.08 2.14 -2.70
N SER A 153 -6.98 1.45 -1.57
CA SER A 153 -7.73 0.21 -1.31
C SER A 153 -8.07 0.13 0.16
N VAL A 154 -9.22 -0.48 0.46
CA VAL A 154 -9.71 -0.66 1.83
C VAL A 154 -9.92 -2.14 2.08
N ASP A 155 -9.27 -2.67 3.11
CA ASP A 155 -9.40 -4.06 3.54
C ASP A 155 -10.23 -4.08 4.82
N VAL A 156 -11.42 -4.67 4.77
CA VAL A 156 -12.33 -4.83 5.93
C VAL A 156 -12.17 -6.25 6.47
N LEU A 157 -11.84 -6.36 7.76
CA LEU A 157 -11.55 -7.64 8.41
C LEU A 157 -12.83 -8.22 8.99
N SER A 158 -13.03 -9.53 8.84
CA SER A 158 -14.06 -10.24 9.60
C SER A 158 -13.70 -10.30 11.09
N GLU A 159 -14.66 -10.71 11.91
CA GLU A 159 -14.36 -11.14 13.27
C GLU A 159 -13.38 -12.31 13.22
N ALA A 160 -12.42 -12.31 14.16
CA ALA A 160 -11.41 -13.35 14.25
C ALA A 160 -11.97 -14.58 14.97
N GLU A 161 -11.77 -15.75 14.38
CA GLU A 161 -12.20 -17.03 14.93
C GLU A 161 -10.99 -17.79 15.47
N GLU A 162 -11.03 -18.22 16.72
CA GLU A 162 -9.99 -19.08 17.29
C GLU A 162 -9.98 -20.45 16.59
N ILE A 163 -8.79 -20.93 16.23
CA ILE A 163 -8.60 -22.21 15.57
C ILE A 163 -7.76 -23.14 16.42
N SER A 164 -8.05 -24.44 16.30
CA SER A 164 -7.38 -25.50 17.07
C SER A 164 -6.15 -26.05 16.34
N SER A 165 -6.08 -25.86 15.02
CA SER A 165 -5.00 -26.40 14.20
C SER A 165 -4.68 -25.53 12.99
N GLU A 166 -3.40 -25.50 12.59
CA GLU A 166 -2.94 -24.89 11.34
C GLU A 166 -3.64 -25.43 10.08
N LYS A 167 -4.20 -26.65 10.16
CA LYS A 167 -4.98 -27.26 9.05
C LYS A 167 -6.26 -26.49 8.72
N GLU A 168 -6.71 -25.63 9.62
CA GLU A 168 -7.89 -24.79 9.45
C GLU A 168 -7.58 -23.47 8.72
N LEU A 169 -6.30 -23.24 8.37
CA LEU A 169 -5.84 -22.09 7.61
C LEU A 169 -5.68 -22.44 6.13
N ASP A 170 -5.96 -21.43 5.31
CA ASP A 170 -5.71 -21.39 3.89
C ASP A 170 -5.03 -20.05 3.62
N VAL A 171 -3.85 -20.10 3.01
CA VAL A 171 -2.97 -18.93 2.85
C VAL A 171 -3.58 -17.87 1.93
N GLU A 172 -4.41 -18.29 0.97
CA GLU A 172 -5.07 -17.39 0.02
C GLU A 172 -6.34 -16.78 0.62
N ARG A 173 -7.05 -17.54 1.47
CA ARG A 173 -8.35 -17.13 2.01
C ARG A 173 -8.25 -16.41 3.36
N TYR A 174 -7.45 -16.95 4.29
CA TYR A 174 -7.46 -16.54 5.69
C TYR A 174 -6.19 -15.77 6.07
N GLY A 175 -6.39 -14.63 6.74
CA GLY A 175 -5.34 -14.03 7.54
C GLY A 175 -5.17 -14.79 8.86
N VAL A 176 -4.00 -14.67 9.46
CA VAL A 176 -3.70 -15.31 10.74
C VAL A 176 -3.30 -14.28 11.78
N ILE A 177 -3.79 -14.48 13.00
CA ILE A 177 -3.36 -13.77 14.19
C ILE A 177 -2.70 -14.78 15.12
N VAL A 178 -1.49 -14.47 15.55
CA VAL A 178 -0.73 -15.26 16.51
C VAL A 178 -0.59 -14.47 17.80
N SER A 179 -1.00 -15.07 18.91
CA SER A 179 -0.95 -14.45 20.23
C SER A 179 -0.19 -15.32 21.23
N ARG A 180 0.69 -14.72 22.04
CA ARG A 180 1.38 -15.36 23.17
C ARG A 180 1.53 -14.38 24.32
N GLY A 181 0.73 -14.55 25.38
CA GLY A 181 0.64 -13.57 26.46
C GLY A 181 0.18 -12.20 25.93
N TYR A 182 0.99 -11.16 26.14
CA TYR A 182 0.72 -9.82 25.62
C TYR A 182 1.24 -9.56 24.19
N LYS A 183 1.97 -10.52 23.59
CA LYS A 183 2.49 -10.38 22.23
C LYS A 183 1.44 -10.84 21.23
N ARG A 184 1.17 -10.01 20.22
CA ARG A 184 0.22 -10.29 19.15
C ARG A 184 0.80 -9.86 17.81
N GLY A 185 0.69 -10.72 16.80
CA GLY A 185 1.10 -10.44 15.44
C GLY A 185 0.04 -10.89 14.45
N LEU A 186 -0.12 -10.13 13.38
CA LEU A 186 -1.10 -10.40 12.34
C LEU A 186 -0.42 -10.43 10.97
N LEU A 187 -0.94 -11.32 10.12
CA LEU A 187 -0.61 -11.35 8.71
C LEU A 187 -1.90 -11.48 7.88
N LEU A 188 -2.05 -10.63 6.86
CA LEU A 188 -3.16 -10.66 5.92
C LEU A 188 -3.06 -11.88 4.99
N PRO A 189 -4.17 -12.36 4.41
CA PRO A 189 -4.16 -13.42 3.40
C PRO A 189 -3.55 -12.95 2.07
N ASN A 190 -3.18 -13.93 1.23
CA ASN A 190 -2.81 -13.74 -0.17
C ASN A 190 -1.71 -12.69 -0.39
N LEU A 191 -0.59 -12.86 0.33
CA LEU A 191 0.58 -12.00 0.21
C LEU A 191 1.64 -12.67 -0.69
N GLU A 192 2.23 -11.88 -1.58
CA GLU A 192 3.31 -12.34 -2.47
C GLU A 192 4.51 -12.87 -1.65
N GLY A 193 4.96 -14.08 -1.97
CA GLY A 193 6.08 -14.74 -1.29
C GLY A 193 5.73 -15.49 -0.01
N VAL A 194 4.43 -15.67 0.29
CA VAL A 194 3.94 -16.51 1.39
C VAL A 194 3.09 -17.62 0.78
N ASP A 195 3.69 -18.80 0.60
CA ASP A 195 3.05 -19.91 -0.13
C ASP A 195 2.55 -21.04 0.80
N THR A 196 2.92 -20.99 2.09
CA THR A 196 2.57 -22.04 3.06
C THR A 196 2.02 -21.45 4.36
N VAL A 197 1.10 -22.18 4.99
CA VAL A 197 0.52 -21.81 6.29
C VAL A 197 1.61 -21.65 7.35
N ARG A 198 2.62 -22.54 7.34
CA ARG A 198 3.73 -22.46 8.28
C ARG A 198 4.52 -21.16 8.12
N GLN A 199 4.87 -20.77 6.89
CA GLN A 199 5.51 -19.48 6.63
C GLN A 199 4.62 -18.31 7.09
N GLN A 200 3.31 -18.40 6.87
CA GLN A 200 2.35 -17.39 7.29
C GLN A 200 2.39 -17.17 8.81
N ILE A 201 2.37 -18.27 9.59
CA ILE A 201 2.46 -18.26 11.05
C ILE A 201 3.82 -17.75 11.52
N ASP A 202 4.92 -18.21 10.93
CA ASP A 202 6.28 -17.84 11.32
C ASP A 202 6.53 -16.34 11.11
N ILE A 203 6.04 -15.77 10.00
CA ILE A 203 6.10 -14.33 9.75
C ILE A 203 5.26 -13.56 10.78
N ALA A 204 4.06 -14.06 11.12
CA ALA A 204 3.22 -13.43 12.14
C ALA A 204 3.87 -13.46 13.54
N LYS A 205 4.48 -14.59 13.92
CA LYS A 205 5.30 -14.72 15.13
C LYS A 205 6.43 -13.70 15.16
N ARG A 206 7.19 -13.59 14.07
CA ARG A 206 8.31 -12.64 13.95
C ARG A 206 7.85 -11.19 14.11
N LYS A 207 6.72 -10.82 13.51
CA LYS A 207 6.10 -9.49 13.68
C LYS A 207 5.66 -9.21 15.12
N ALA A 208 5.22 -10.24 15.85
CA ALA A 208 4.87 -10.15 17.26
C ALA A 208 6.08 -10.17 18.21
N GLY A 209 7.29 -10.44 17.69
CA GLY A 209 8.48 -10.73 18.51
C GLY A 209 8.35 -12.02 19.32
N ILE A 210 7.61 -13.01 18.82
CA ILE A 210 7.47 -14.35 19.40
C ILE A 210 8.54 -15.27 18.78
N PRO A 211 9.28 -16.06 19.58
CA PRO A 211 10.24 -17.05 19.06
C PRO A 211 9.57 -18.06 18.12
N GLU A 212 10.27 -18.49 17.07
CA GLU A 212 9.71 -19.39 16.05
C GLU A 212 9.36 -20.75 16.65
N GLU A 213 10.19 -21.25 17.57
CA GLU A 213 10.04 -22.49 18.33
C GLU A 213 8.95 -22.45 19.42
N ALA A 214 8.26 -21.33 19.61
CA ALA A 214 7.19 -21.23 20.60
C ALA A 214 5.96 -22.06 20.18
N GLU A 215 5.56 -23.01 21.04
CA GLU A 215 4.41 -23.90 20.84
C GLU A 215 3.16 -23.45 21.65
N ASP A 216 3.35 -22.68 22.72
CA ASP A 216 2.30 -22.10 23.57
C ASP A 216 1.69 -20.84 22.97
N ILE A 217 1.14 -20.97 21.76
CA ILE A 217 0.51 -19.88 21.00
C ILE A 217 -0.99 -20.09 20.86
N ARG A 218 -1.75 -19.00 20.78
CA ARG A 218 -3.12 -19.01 20.29
C ARG A 218 -3.14 -18.56 18.84
N LEU A 219 -3.95 -19.25 18.04
CA LEU A 219 -4.13 -18.97 16.63
C LEU A 219 -5.58 -18.53 16.41
N GLU A 220 -5.75 -17.42 15.71
CA GLU A 220 -7.04 -16.98 15.21
C GLU A 220 -6.93 -16.79 13.71
N ARG A 221 -8.01 -17.08 12.98
CA ARG A 221 -8.14 -16.80 11.55
C ARG A 221 -9.19 -15.74 11.30
N PHE A 222 -9.05 -15.00 10.21
CA PHE A 222 -10.05 -14.02 9.77
C PHE A 222 -10.04 -13.91 8.25
N GLU A 223 -11.16 -13.51 7.67
CA GLU A 223 -11.27 -13.20 6.25
C GLU A 223 -11.10 -11.69 6.03
N VAL A 224 -10.72 -11.34 4.81
CA VAL A 224 -10.57 -9.94 4.39
C VAL A 224 -11.40 -9.70 3.15
N VAL A 225 -12.32 -8.75 3.23
CA VAL A 225 -13.00 -8.21 2.06
C VAL A 225 -12.21 -7.01 1.57
N ARG A 226 -11.63 -7.13 0.36
CA ARG A 226 -10.82 -6.08 -0.25
C ARG A 226 -11.65 -5.27 -1.23
N HIS A 227 -11.71 -3.98 -0.97
CA HIS A 227 -12.40 -2.96 -1.73
C HIS A 227 -11.42 -2.17 -2.62
N PHE A 228 -11.85 -1.83 -3.84
CA PHE A 228 -11.07 -1.16 -4.88
C PHE A 228 -11.83 0.02 -5.50
#